data_AF-A0A3D9MCE3-F1
#
_entry.id   AF-A0A3D9MCE3-F1
#
_cell.length_a   1.000
_cell.length_b   1.000
_cell.length_c   1.000
_cell.angle_alpha   90.00
_cell.angle_beta   90.00
_cell.angle_gamma   90.00
#
_symmetry.space_group_name_H-M   'P 1'
#
loop_
_entity.id
_entity.type
_entity.pdbx_description
1 polymer ?
#
loop_
_entity_poly.entity_id
_entity_poly.type
_entity_poly.pdbx_seq_one_letter_code
_entity_poly.pdbx_strand_id
1 'polypeptide(L)'
;MNVADLTGLALDYWVARSLHDFVREIHFTDSGETVSIRGNDRGRPWDGRFTPSTSWEAAAAVLERAQRLEVRERTALGAAHCVAEFEGGHRTVEGRGDSLRVALLRAFVESRFGDTVGDVLREAQAVSGEHAQPIGEQTAGSSFVDLPSPDGQIGDIQSPPR
;
A
#
# COMPACT_ATOMS: atom_id res chain seq x y z
N MET A 1 6.86 14.69 -4.97
CA MET A 1 7.73 14.08 -6.02
C MET A 1 6.95 13.98 -7.32
N ASN A 2 7.62 14.15 -8.47
CA ASN A 2 6.99 13.92 -9.78
C ASN A 2 6.90 12.41 -10.06
N VAL A 3 5.76 11.93 -10.56
CA VAL A 3 5.56 10.51 -10.90
C VAL A 3 6.56 10.04 -11.95
N ALA A 4 6.93 10.90 -12.89
CA ALA A 4 7.92 10.61 -13.93
C ALA A 4 9.32 10.31 -13.37
N ASP A 5 9.61 10.73 -12.14
CA ASP A 5 10.92 10.56 -11.49
C ASP A 5 10.93 9.41 -10.46
N LEU A 6 9.78 8.76 -10.20
CA LEU A 6 9.69 7.68 -9.21
C LEU A 6 10.52 6.47 -9.64
N THR A 7 11.40 5.99 -8.77
CA THR A 7 12.23 4.80 -8.99
C THR A 7 12.31 3.93 -7.74
N GLY A 8 12.69 2.66 -7.92
CA GLY A 8 12.93 1.70 -6.84
C GLY A 8 11.80 1.67 -5.80
N LEU A 9 12.17 1.78 -4.52
CA LEU A 9 11.25 1.74 -3.39
C LEU A 9 10.10 2.75 -3.50
N ALA A 10 10.38 3.98 -3.95
CA ALA A 10 9.35 5.01 -4.04
C ALA A 10 8.30 4.65 -5.10
N LEU A 11 8.73 4.09 -6.23
CA LEU A 11 7.82 3.57 -7.25
C LEU A 11 7.01 2.39 -6.72
N ASP A 12 7.65 1.42 -6.06
CA ASP A 12 6.99 0.24 -5.50
C ASP A 12 5.92 0.62 -4.47
N TYR A 13 6.24 1.57 -3.58
CA TYR A 13 5.31 2.11 -2.60
C TYR A 13 4.09 2.76 -3.24
N TRP A 14 4.30 3.65 -4.21
CA TRP A 14 3.18 4.36 -4.86
C TRP A 14 2.33 3.44 -5.75
N VAL A 15 2.92 2.39 -6.32
CA VAL A 15 2.15 1.33 -7.00
C VAL A 15 1.27 0.59 -6.00
N ALA A 16 1.81 0.18 -4.83
CA ALA A 16 1.01 -0.45 -3.79
C ALA A 16 -0.14 0.46 -3.32
N ARG A 17 0.13 1.75 -3.13
CA ARG A 17 -0.90 2.75 -2.79
C ARG A 17 -1.98 2.92 -3.86
N SER A 18 -1.66 2.67 -5.12
CA SER A 18 -2.57 2.78 -6.27
C SER A 18 -3.50 1.57 -6.43
N LEU A 19 -3.22 0.46 -5.73
CA LEU A 19 -3.95 -0.81 -5.82
C LEU A 19 -5.07 -0.90 -4.76
N HIS A 20 -6.03 0.02 -4.82
CA HIS A 20 -7.07 0.21 -3.80
C HIS A 20 -8.01 -0.99 -3.57
N ASP A 21 -8.21 -1.79 -4.60
CA ASP A 21 -9.05 -2.99 -4.58
C ASP A 21 -8.31 -4.20 -3.98
N PHE A 22 -6.98 -4.18 -4.05
CA PHE A 22 -6.11 -5.28 -3.69
C PHE A 22 -5.41 -5.07 -2.35
N VAL A 23 -4.69 -3.96 -2.18
CA VAL A 23 -3.83 -3.69 -1.03
C VAL A 23 -4.68 -3.20 0.16
N ARG A 24 -4.50 -3.85 1.31
CA ARG A 24 -5.15 -3.51 2.58
C ARG A 24 -4.17 -2.97 3.59
N GLU A 25 -2.96 -3.49 3.60
CA GLU A 25 -1.88 -3.00 4.44
C GLU A 25 -0.59 -2.90 3.65
N ILE A 26 0.20 -1.88 3.96
CA ILE A 26 1.56 -1.67 3.47
C ILE A 26 2.49 -1.69 4.68
N HIS A 27 3.53 -2.51 4.57
CA HIS A 27 4.60 -2.65 5.56
C HIS A 27 5.93 -2.41 4.87
N PHE A 28 6.96 -2.10 5.67
CA PHE A 28 8.32 -1.99 5.16
C PHE A 28 9.22 -3.03 5.84
N THR A 29 9.92 -3.80 5.03
CA THR A 29 10.89 -4.81 5.47
C THR A 29 12.31 -4.37 5.15
N ASP A 30 13.30 -5.18 5.53
CA ASP A 30 14.70 -4.96 5.18
C ASP A 30 15.18 -3.55 5.60
N SER A 31 14.94 -3.19 6.87
CA SER A 31 15.27 -1.87 7.43
C SER A 31 14.61 -0.68 6.73
N GLY A 32 13.47 -0.90 6.06
CA GLY A 32 12.74 0.16 5.36
C GLY A 32 13.02 0.24 3.86
N GLU A 33 13.82 -0.68 3.31
CA GLU A 33 14.25 -0.66 1.91
C GLU A 33 13.33 -1.41 0.97
N THR A 34 12.39 -2.19 1.49
CA THR A 34 11.47 -2.98 0.66
C THR A 34 10.02 -2.85 1.14
N VAL A 35 9.10 -2.72 0.18
CA VAL A 35 7.65 -2.75 0.45
C VAL A 35 7.19 -4.19 0.56
N SER A 36 6.39 -4.47 1.59
CA SER A 36 5.60 -5.71 1.74
C SER A 36 4.14 -5.32 1.83
N ILE A 37 3.24 -6.06 1.18
CA ILE A 37 1.81 -5.78 1.21
C ILE A 37 1.05 -6.97 1.79
N ARG A 38 -0.06 -6.66 2.44
CA ARG A 38 -1.11 -7.64 2.73
C ARG A 38 -2.40 -7.19 2.07
N GLY A 39 -3.09 -8.13 1.44
CA GLY A 39 -4.27 -7.80 0.64
C GLY A 39 -5.02 -9.01 0.13
N ASN A 40 -5.96 -8.75 -0.76
CA ASN A 40 -6.72 -9.77 -1.46
C ASN A 40 -6.86 -9.37 -2.93
N ASP A 41 -6.23 -10.11 -3.83
CA ASP A 41 -6.35 -9.89 -5.26
C ASP A 41 -7.40 -10.84 -5.84
N ARG A 42 -8.57 -10.30 -6.20
CA ARG A 42 -9.65 -11.07 -6.87
C ARG A 42 -10.01 -12.39 -6.15
N GLY A 43 -10.05 -12.37 -4.82
CA GLY A 43 -10.36 -13.52 -3.98
C GLY A 43 -9.13 -14.29 -3.47
N ARG A 44 -7.93 -14.01 -3.98
CA ARG A 44 -6.69 -14.67 -3.56
C ARG A 44 -5.98 -13.83 -2.50
N PRO A 45 -5.68 -14.39 -1.31
CA PRO A 45 -4.90 -13.66 -0.33
C PRO A 45 -3.48 -13.42 -0.85
N TRP A 46 -2.95 -12.24 -0.55
CA TRP A 46 -1.55 -11.90 -0.76
C TRP A 46 -0.94 -11.45 0.56
N ASP A 47 0.24 -11.96 0.86
CA ASP A 47 1.05 -11.54 2.00
C ASP A 47 2.52 -11.71 1.63
N GLY A 48 3.25 -10.59 1.49
CA GLY A 48 4.68 -10.63 1.27
C GLY A 48 5.23 -9.46 0.46
N ARG A 49 6.51 -9.60 0.11
CA ARG A 49 7.30 -8.61 -0.62
C ARG A 49 6.62 -8.21 -1.93
N PHE A 50 6.59 -6.91 -2.20
CA PHE A 50 6.00 -6.34 -3.39
C PHE A 50 6.98 -5.37 -4.05
N THR A 51 7.71 -5.87 -5.06
CA THR A 51 8.75 -5.13 -5.77
C THR A 51 8.47 -5.07 -7.27
N PRO A 52 7.36 -4.44 -7.71
CA PRO A 52 6.97 -4.41 -9.12
C PRO A 52 7.99 -3.68 -10.01
N SER A 53 8.78 -2.75 -9.49
CA SER A 53 9.84 -2.07 -10.26
C SER A 53 10.94 -3.02 -10.74
N THR A 54 11.18 -4.12 -10.00
CA THR A 54 12.23 -5.11 -10.27
C THR A 54 11.72 -6.50 -10.66
N SER A 55 10.46 -6.84 -10.36
CA SER A 55 9.83 -8.13 -10.65
C SER A 55 8.59 -8.00 -11.55
N TRP A 56 8.55 -8.78 -12.64
CA TRP A 56 7.37 -8.87 -13.50
C TRP A 56 6.21 -9.60 -12.84
N GLU A 57 6.48 -10.56 -11.94
CA GLU A 57 5.45 -11.28 -11.21
C GLU A 57 4.62 -10.32 -10.35
N ALA A 58 5.28 -9.40 -9.62
CA ALA A 58 4.59 -8.36 -8.87
C ALA A 58 3.93 -7.32 -9.77
N ALA A 59 4.58 -6.95 -10.89
CA ALA A 59 4.01 -5.98 -11.84
C ALA A 59 2.79 -6.53 -12.61
N ALA A 60 2.61 -7.86 -12.68
CA ALA A 60 1.45 -8.48 -13.32
C ALA A 60 0.12 -8.02 -12.68
N ALA A 61 0.11 -7.75 -11.38
CA ALA A 61 -1.06 -7.19 -10.69
C ALA A 61 -1.53 -5.85 -11.30
N VAL A 62 -0.61 -5.04 -11.81
CA VAL A 62 -0.94 -3.79 -12.52
C VAL A 62 -1.37 -4.08 -13.96
N LEU A 63 -0.65 -4.99 -14.64
CA LEU A 63 -0.95 -5.37 -16.01
C LEU A 63 -2.37 -5.94 -16.16
N GLU A 64 -2.80 -6.77 -15.22
CA GLU A 64 -4.13 -7.38 -15.20
C GLU A 64 -5.28 -6.39 -15.00
N ARG A 65 -4.97 -5.13 -14.64
CA ARG A 65 -5.93 -4.02 -14.48
C ARG A 65 -5.92 -3.08 -15.68
N ALA A 66 -5.09 -3.32 -16.69
CA ALA A 66 -5.06 -2.52 -17.91
C ALA A 66 -6.22 -2.93 -18.84
N GLN A 67 -7.07 -1.97 -19.21
CA GLN A 67 -8.13 -2.15 -20.20
C GLN A 67 -7.61 -1.93 -21.62
N ARG A 68 -6.66 -1.00 -21.78
CA ARG A 68 -5.94 -0.75 -23.02
C ARG A 68 -4.48 -0.53 -22.69
N LEU A 69 -3.61 -1.15 -23.48
CA LEU A 69 -2.17 -1.02 -23.32
C LEU A 69 -1.49 -0.88 -24.68
N GLU A 70 -0.86 0.26 -24.91
CA GLU A 70 0.03 0.48 -26.04
C GLU A 70 1.43 0.71 -25.53
N VAL A 71 2.38 -0.08 -26.03
CA VAL A 71 3.76 0.07 -25.62
C VAL A 71 4.66 0.28 -26.81
N ARG A 72 5.57 1.25 -26.66
CA ARG A 72 6.58 1.59 -27.64
C ARG A 72 7.93 1.57 -26.97
N GLU A 73 8.77 0.64 -27.40
CA GLU A 73 10.16 0.62 -27.04
C GLU A 73 10.94 1.56 -27.97
N ARG A 74 11.69 2.51 -27.39
CA ARG A 74 12.69 3.30 -28.15
C ARG A 74 14.07 2.71 -27.89
N THR A 75 14.62 1.97 -28.83
CA THR A 75 16.05 1.59 -28.84
C THR A 75 16.90 2.77 -29.34
N ALA A 76 18.20 2.96 -29.07
CA ALA A 76 19.22 2.23 -28.30
C ALA A 76 19.74 3.03 -27.07
N LEU A 77 19.13 4.19 -26.77
CA LEU A 77 19.41 5.06 -25.62
C LEU A 77 18.10 5.71 -25.08
N GLY A 78 16.94 5.18 -25.50
CA GLY A 78 15.65 5.82 -25.27
C GLY A 78 14.86 5.19 -24.11
N ALA A 79 14.10 6.03 -23.42
CA ALA A 79 13.12 5.56 -22.44
C ALA A 79 11.99 4.79 -23.14
N ALA A 80 11.58 3.66 -22.55
CA ALA A 80 10.34 2.97 -22.88
C ALA A 80 9.15 3.90 -22.64
N HIS A 81 8.16 3.83 -23.53
CA HIS A 81 6.96 4.64 -23.48
C HIS A 81 5.73 3.76 -23.43
N CYS A 82 4.92 3.93 -22.39
CA CYS A 82 3.68 3.22 -22.15
C CYS A 82 2.52 4.20 -22.24
N VAL A 83 1.47 3.86 -22.99
CA VAL A 83 0.19 4.57 -22.99
C VAL A 83 -0.86 3.57 -22.56
N ALA A 84 -1.59 3.85 -21.49
CA ALA A 84 -2.48 2.88 -20.87
C ALA A 84 -3.79 3.51 -20.39
N GLU A 85 -4.83 2.68 -20.34
CA GLU A 85 -6.08 2.93 -19.64
C GLU A 85 -6.26 1.80 -18.63
N PHE A 86 -6.57 2.15 -17.39
CA PHE A 86 -6.71 1.18 -16.29
C PHE A 86 -8.15 1.17 -15.76
N GLU A 87 -8.57 0.02 -15.24
CA GLU A 87 -9.88 -0.15 -14.61
C GLU A 87 -10.11 0.91 -13.51
N GLY A 88 -11.26 1.59 -13.54
CA GLY A 88 -11.56 2.66 -12.59
C GLY A 88 -10.76 3.95 -12.80
N GLY A 89 -9.92 4.04 -13.83
CA GLY A 89 -9.34 5.29 -14.30
C GLY A 89 -10.34 6.08 -15.17
N HIS A 90 -10.15 7.39 -15.27
CA HIS A 90 -11.05 8.27 -16.05
C HIS A 90 -10.41 8.81 -17.33
N ARG A 91 -9.16 8.45 -17.60
CA ARG A 91 -8.39 8.96 -18.73
C ARG A 91 -7.29 8.00 -19.16
N THR A 92 -6.89 8.13 -20.43
CA THR A 92 -5.63 7.60 -20.93
C THR A 92 -4.47 8.34 -20.26
N VAL A 93 -3.46 7.59 -19.83
CA VAL A 93 -2.25 8.10 -19.18
C VAL A 93 -1.00 7.61 -19.90
N GLU A 94 0.08 8.37 -19.74
CA GLU A 94 1.38 8.04 -20.34
C GLU A 94 2.42 7.82 -19.26
N GLY A 95 3.28 6.83 -19.44
CA GLY A 95 4.43 6.60 -18.57
C GLY A 95 5.70 6.44 -19.38
N ARG A 96 6.79 6.96 -18.84
CA ARG A 96 8.14 6.86 -19.42
C ARG A 96 9.10 6.27 -18.40
N GLY A 97 10.02 5.42 -18.83
CA GLY A 97 11.04 4.88 -17.94
C GLY A 97 12.08 4.02 -18.66
N ASP A 98 13.11 3.61 -17.93
CA ASP A 98 14.25 2.86 -18.50
C ASP A 98 13.88 1.43 -18.92
N SER A 99 12.69 0.98 -18.54
CA SER A 99 12.12 -0.29 -18.98
C SER A 99 10.61 -0.15 -19.18
N LEU A 100 10.06 -1.07 -19.97
CA LEU A 100 8.63 -1.20 -20.18
C LEU A 100 7.86 -1.29 -18.86
N ARG A 101 8.41 -2.04 -17.90
CA ARG A 101 7.84 -2.22 -16.57
C ARG A 101 7.76 -0.89 -15.82
N VAL A 102 8.87 -0.14 -15.77
CA VAL A 102 8.88 1.17 -15.08
C VAL A 102 7.91 2.14 -15.75
N ALA A 103 7.85 2.16 -17.08
CA ALA A 103 6.90 2.98 -17.82
C ALA A 103 5.44 2.63 -17.48
N LEU A 104 5.10 1.33 -17.44
CA LEU A 104 3.77 0.85 -17.05
C LEU A 104 3.39 1.29 -15.63
N LEU A 105 4.30 1.10 -14.67
CA LEU A 105 4.06 1.41 -13.27
C LEU A 105 3.87 2.90 -13.02
N ARG A 106 4.67 3.75 -13.68
CA ARG A 106 4.50 5.21 -13.60
C ARG A 106 3.18 5.67 -14.19
N ALA A 107 2.79 5.14 -15.36
CA ALA A 107 1.47 5.40 -15.94
C ALA A 107 0.35 5.01 -14.96
N PHE A 108 0.48 3.86 -14.30
CA PHE A 108 -0.50 3.40 -13.33
C PHE A 108 -0.63 4.33 -12.12
N VAL A 109 0.48 4.78 -11.54
CA VAL A 109 0.48 5.76 -10.44
C VAL A 109 -0.15 7.08 -10.89
N GLU A 110 0.20 7.56 -12.08
CA GLU A 110 -0.36 8.79 -12.66
C GLU A 110 -1.89 8.69 -12.85
N SER A 111 -2.40 7.51 -13.22
CA SER A 111 -3.84 7.29 -13.38
C SER A 111 -4.65 7.46 -12.09
N ARG A 112 -4.00 7.35 -10.92
CA ARG A 112 -4.65 7.48 -9.60
C ARG A 112 -4.37 8.81 -8.93
N PHE A 113 -3.13 9.29 -9.00
CA PHE A 113 -2.68 10.44 -8.23
C PHE A 113 -2.34 11.67 -9.09
N GLY A 114 -2.37 11.54 -10.42
CA GLY A 114 -1.90 12.56 -11.35
C GLY A 114 -0.37 12.67 -11.37
N ASP A 115 0.15 13.82 -11.77
CA ASP A 115 1.57 13.99 -12.11
C ASP A 115 2.50 14.05 -10.88
N THR A 116 1.94 14.26 -9.69
CA THR A 116 2.70 14.46 -8.45
C THR A 116 2.14 13.68 -7.28
N VAL A 117 3.03 13.11 -6.48
CA VAL A 117 2.70 12.37 -5.27
C VAL A 117 3.48 12.92 -4.06
N GLY A 118 3.03 12.59 -2.85
CA GLY A 118 3.73 12.94 -1.61
C GLY A 118 5.01 12.14 -1.39
N ASP A 119 5.64 12.36 -0.23
CA ASP A 119 6.79 11.57 0.21
C ASP A 119 6.38 10.14 0.60
N VAL A 120 7.37 9.22 0.57
CA VAL A 120 7.16 7.86 1.05
C VAL A 120 7.10 7.89 2.58
N LEU A 121 5.95 7.53 3.12
CA LEU A 121 5.76 7.35 4.55
C LEU A 121 6.25 5.95 4.94
N ARG A 122 7.44 5.87 5.56
CA ARG A 122 8.12 4.60 5.89
C ARG A 122 7.63 3.96 7.20
N GLU A 123 6.33 3.99 7.40
CA GLU A 123 5.64 3.40 8.55
C GLU A 123 4.60 2.38 8.06
N ALA A 124 4.18 1.45 8.93
CA ALA A 124 3.12 0.51 8.57
C ALA A 124 1.81 1.27 8.35
N GLN A 125 1.04 0.91 7.31
CA GLN A 125 -0.15 1.66 6.90
C GLN A 125 -1.31 0.73 6.58
N ALA A 126 -2.50 1.12 7.02
CA ALA A 126 -3.75 0.55 6.55
C ALA A 126 -4.22 1.38 5.36
N VAL A 127 -4.62 0.71 4.28
CA VAL A 127 -5.04 1.32 3.02
C VAL A 127 -6.53 1.09 2.83
N SER A 128 -7.26 2.18 2.59
CA SER A 128 -8.70 2.16 2.33
C SER A 128 -9.01 3.14 1.21
N GLY A 129 -9.24 2.61 0.01
CA GLY A 129 -9.34 3.45 -1.18
C GLY A 129 -8.08 4.29 -1.35
N GLU A 130 -8.27 5.57 -1.67
CA GLU A 130 -7.19 6.53 -1.85
C GLU A 130 -6.53 6.95 -0.52
N HIS A 131 -7.02 6.51 0.63
CA HIS A 131 -6.52 6.94 1.93
C HIS A 131 -5.55 5.91 2.51
N ALA A 132 -4.46 6.38 3.10
CA ALA A 132 -3.58 5.59 3.95
C ALA A 132 -3.57 6.21 5.35
N GLN A 133 -3.68 5.36 6.36
CA GLN A 133 -3.53 5.75 7.74
C GLN A 133 -2.42 4.92 8.36
N PRO A 134 -1.55 5.52 9.19
CA PRO A 134 -0.58 4.73 9.93
C PRO A 134 -1.32 3.68 10.75
N ILE A 135 -0.89 2.44 10.62
CA ILE A 135 -1.15 1.44 11.65
C ILE A 135 -0.23 1.88 12.77
N GLY A 136 -0.75 2.75 13.64
CA GLY A 136 -0.06 2.99 14.90
C GLY A 136 0.24 1.63 15.51
N GLU A 137 1.37 1.50 16.21
CA GLU A 137 1.30 0.65 17.38
C GLU A 137 0.02 1.10 18.09
N GLN A 138 -1.00 0.25 18.12
CA GLN A 138 -1.74 0.15 19.35
C GLN A 138 -0.66 -0.19 20.36
N THR A 139 0.03 0.83 20.89
CA THR A 139 0.54 0.82 22.24
C THR A 139 -0.62 0.22 22.97
N ALA A 140 -0.46 -1.03 23.42
CA ALA A 140 -1.44 -1.78 24.17
C ALA A 140 -2.12 -0.75 25.04
N GLY A 141 -3.33 -0.36 24.63
CA GLY A 141 -4.00 0.76 25.23
C GLY A 141 -4.06 0.36 26.67
N SER A 142 -3.42 1.17 27.51
CA SER A 142 -3.48 1.05 28.94
C SER A 142 -4.96 0.97 29.33
N SER A 143 -5.50 -0.23 29.39
CA SER A 143 -6.62 -0.60 30.22
C SER A 143 -6.08 -0.95 31.60
N PHE A 144 -5.22 -0.07 32.13
CA PHE A 144 -5.05 0.08 33.57
C PHE A 144 -5.98 1.20 34.04
N VAL A 145 -7.30 0.95 33.98
CA VAL A 145 -8.23 1.39 35.02
C VAL A 145 -9.43 0.44 35.01
N ASP A 146 -9.34 -0.63 35.78
CA ASP A 146 -10.37 -0.89 36.80
C ASP A 146 -9.66 -1.55 37.99
N LEU A 147 -8.98 -0.71 38.77
CA LEU A 147 -8.59 -1.11 40.12
C LEU A 147 -9.87 -1.07 40.95
N PRO A 148 -10.39 -2.20 41.46
CA PRO A 148 -11.47 -2.14 42.43
C PRO A 148 -10.96 -1.37 43.64
N SER A 149 -11.64 -0.27 43.95
CA SER A 149 -11.39 0.55 45.13
C SER A 149 -11.49 -0.33 46.39
N PRO A 150 -10.44 -0.48 47.20
CA PRO A 150 -10.54 -1.24 48.44
C PRO A 150 -10.86 -0.25 49.56
N ASP A 151 -12.09 0.28 49.60
CA ASP A 151 -12.62 0.90 50.81
C ASP A 151 -14.14 1.02 50.72
N GLY A 152 -14.84 0.15 51.48
CA GLY A 152 -16.28 0.25 51.65
C GLY A 152 -16.95 -1.00 52.19
N GLN A 153 -16.92 -1.16 53.52
CA GLN A 153 -17.76 -2.04 54.34
C GLN A 153 -17.53 -3.57 54.20
N ILE A 154 -16.70 -4.09 55.10
CA ILE A 154 -16.90 -5.44 55.64
C ILE A 154 -18.29 -5.45 56.28
N GLY A 155 -19.26 -6.02 55.58
CA GLY A 155 -20.57 -6.33 56.14
C GLY A 155 -20.41 -7.39 57.23
N ASP A 156 -20.89 -7.08 58.42
CA ASP A 156 -20.99 -7.97 59.57
C ASP A 156 -21.60 -9.32 59.16
N ILE A 157 -20.78 -10.37 59.20
CA ILE A 157 -21.27 -11.75 59.17
C ILE A 157 -21.81 -12.05 60.57
N GLN A 158 -23.06 -11.65 60.83
CA GLN A 158 -23.83 -12.17 61.96
C GLN A 158 -24.39 -13.54 61.55
N SER A 159 -23.70 -14.60 61.94
CA SER A 159 -24.25 -15.96 61.96
C SER A 159 -25.33 -16.06 63.04
N PRO A 160 -26.56 -16.51 62.74
CA PRO A 160 -27.47 -16.97 63.77
C PRO A 160 -27.23 -18.47 64.08
N PRO A 161 -27.18 -18.87 65.37
CA PRO A 161 -27.05 -20.26 65.75
C PRO A 161 -28.42 -20.95 65.76
N ARG A 162 -28.54 -22.07 65.03
CA ARG A 162 -29.01 -23.39 65.48
C ARG A 162 -29.44 -24.26 64.30
#